data_AF-A0A2L1S2T7-F1
#
_entry.id   AF-A0A2L1S2T7-F1
#
_cell.length_a   1.000
_cell.length_b   1.000
_cell.length_c   1.000
_cell.angle_alpha   90.00
_cell.angle_beta   90.00
_cell.angle_gamma   90.00
#
_symmetry.space_group_name_H-M   'P 1'
#
loop_
_entity.id
_entity.type
_entity.pdbx_description
1 polymer ?
#
loop_
_entity_poly.entity_id
_entity_poly.type
_entity_poly.pdbx_seq_one_letter_code
_entity_poly.pdbx_strand_id
1 'polypeptide(L)'
;MGALVEWMGELQGGALTLVSATTTFVFGIFAIILGALFNSYLNRKRDNRLRELEALSTTAALYGEILLLRPQVARIANLVATAYFDEGFSPRPNVKFDEYLLERSVLSHPTIYLALSNKLGILKPDLILAITKFHADCQEVRDWLPKLLPDEKRGYTYSVLHLLDPAYDAVMGVVPTLRKIENSLSIVAADDPPMKKAISARRYEQQTWENQGE
;
A
#
# COMPACT_ATOMS: atom_id res chain seq x y z
N MET A 1 39.01 54.11 62.98
CA MET A 1 39.39 53.06 62.00
C MET A 1 38.35 51.93 61.85
N GLY A 2 37.40 51.72 62.78
CA GLY A 2 36.39 50.65 62.65
C GLY A 2 35.41 50.80 61.48
N ALA A 3 34.90 52.02 61.23
CA ALA A 3 33.89 52.27 60.21
C ALA A 3 34.34 51.95 58.76
N LEU A 4 35.63 52.04 58.46
CA LEU A 4 36.18 51.78 57.12
C LEU A 4 36.36 50.26 56.88
N VAL A 5 36.64 49.50 57.94
CA VAL A 5 36.71 48.03 57.91
C VAL A 5 35.32 47.42 57.82
N GLU A 6 34.34 47.99 58.53
CA GLU A 6 32.93 47.56 58.50
C GLU A 6 32.30 47.82 57.11
N TRP A 7 32.56 48.99 56.52
CA TRP A 7 32.13 49.32 55.15
C TRP A 7 32.78 48.44 54.07
N MET A 8 34.06 48.09 54.21
CA MET A 8 34.71 47.13 53.31
C MET A 8 34.16 45.70 53.46
N GLY A 9 33.78 45.30 54.67
CA GLY A 9 33.13 44.02 54.94
C GLY A 9 31.75 43.91 54.27
N GLU A 10 30.95 44.98 54.29
CA GLU A 10 29.65 45.03 53.62
C GLU A 10 29.77 44.96 52.08
N LEU A 11 30.79 45.61 51.50
CA LEU A 11 31.07 45.54 50.06
C LEU A 11 31.52 44.15 49.61
N GLN A 12 32.34 43.46 50.41
CA GLN A 12 32.73 42.06 50.12
C GLN A 12 31.53 41.10 50.25
N GLY A 13 30.63 41.32 51.21
CA GLY A 13 29.41 40.53 51.38
C GLY A 13 28.41 40.72 50.22
N GLY A 14 28.20 41.95 49.76
CA GLY A 14 27.29 42.27 48.65
C GLY A 14 27.75 41.76 47.28
N ALA A 15 29.06 41.72 47.03
CA ALA A 15 29.62 41.14 45.81
C ALA A 15 29.42 39.60 45.76
N LEU A 16 29.56 38.93 46.91
CA LEU A 16 29.42 37.47 47.01
C LEU A 16 27.97 37.00 46.79
N THR A 17 26.98 37.76 47.28
CA THR A 17 25.55 37.46 47.09
C THR A 17 25.09 37.69 45.65
N LEU A 18 25.62 38.71 44.96
CA LEU A 18 25.36 38.94 43.54
C LEU A 18 25.93 37.82 42.66
N VAL A 19 27.19 37.42 42.86
CA VAL A 19 27.83 36.36 42.07
C VAL A 19 27.15 35.01 42.27
N SER A 20 26.73 34.69 43.49
CA SER A 20 26.00 33.44 43.78
C SER A 20 24.59 33.44 43.18
N ALA A 21 23.88 34.57 43.20
CA ALA A 21 22.57 34.71 42.56
C ALA A 21 22.64 34.55 41.03
N THR A 22 23.60 35.20 40.36
CA THR A 22 23.78 35.07 38.90
C THR A 22 24.16 33.65 38.49
N THR A 23 25.02 33.00 39.27
CA THR A 23 25.45 31.63 39.00
C THR A 23 24.25 30.67 39.09
N THR A 24 23.45 30.80 40.16
CA THR A 24 22.24 29.98 40.37
C THR A 24 21.21 30.20 39.26
N PHE A 25 21.00 31.46 38.85
CA PHE A 25 20.09 31.80 37.76
C PHE A 25 20.52 31.20 36.42
N VAL A 26 21.81 31.31 36.07
CA VAL A 26 22.36 30.74 34.83
C VAL A 26 22.21 29.21 34.84
N PHE A 27 22.57 28.55 35.95
CA PHE A 27 22.36 27.10 36.09
C PHE A 27 20.88 26.71 36.00
N GLY A 28 19.99 27.50 36.60
CA GLY A 28 18.54 27.30 36.49
C GLY A 28 18.05 27.37 35.04
N ILE A 29 18.49 28.37 34.27
CA ILE A 29 18.18 28.48 32.84
C ILE A 29 18.73 27.27 32.07
N PHE A 30 20.00 26.90 32.29
CA PHE A 30 20.59 25.73 31.63
C PHE A 30 19.81 24.45 31.94
N ALA A 31 19.40 24.24 33.19
CA ALA A 31 18.60 23.09 33.58
C ALA A 31 17.24 23.07 32.85
N ILE A 32 16.57 24.22 32.72
CA ILE A 32 15.31 24.33 31.98
C ILE A 32 15.52 24.03 30.49
N ILE A 33 16.57 24.58 29.88
CA ILE A 33 16.88 24.37 28.46
C ILE A 33 17.16 22.88 28.19
N LEU A 34 17.99 22.25 29.03
CA LEU A 34 18.30 20.81 28.90
C LEU A 34 17.05 19.95 29.11
N GLY A 35 16.21 20.28 30.10
CA GLY A 35 14.94 19.61 30.32
C GLY A 35 13.99 19.72 29.12
N ALA A 36 13.88 20.91 28.53
CA ALA A 36 13.05 21.15 27.34
C ALA A 36 13.56 20.38 26.10
N LEU A 37 14.88 20.35 25.88
CA LEU A 37 15.51 19.59 24.79
C LEU A 37 15.28 18.09 24.95
N PHE A 38 15.45 17.57 26.18
CA PHE A 38 15.21 16.16 26.46
C PHE A 38 13.73 15.78 26.24
N ASN A 39 12.79 16.62 26.67
CA ASN A 39 11.36 16.42 26.42
C ASN A 39 11.02 16.45 24.91
N SER A 40 11.61 17.38 24.15
CA SER A 40 11.44 17.43 22.69
C SER A 40 11.96 16.17 22.02
N TYR A 41 13.12 15.68 22.43
CA TYR A 41 13.70 14.43 21.92
C TYR A 41 12.81 13.22 22.21
N LEU A 42 12.31 13.08 23.44
CA LEU A 42 11.39 12.01 23.81
C LEU A 42 10.08 12.08 23.02
N ASN A 43 9.53 13.28 22.82
CA ASN A 43 8.32 13.48 22.02
C ASN A 43 8.51 13.10 20.55
N ARG A 44 9.66 13.44 19.95
CA ARG A 44 10.01 13.01 18.58
C ARG A 44 10.11 11.48 18.48
N LYS A 45 10.76 10.84 19.46
CA LYS A 45 10.86 9.37 19.50
C LYS A 45 9.48 8.71 19.62
N ARG A 46 8.59 9.27 20.44
CA ARG A 46 7.22 8.79 20.60
C ARG A 46 6.41 8.97 19.32
N ASP A 47 6.48 10.14 18.68
CA ASP A 47 5.77 10.42 17.42
C ASP A 47 6.22 9.45 16.31
N ASN A 48 7.53 9.23 16.16
CA ASN A 48 8.06 8.28 15.19
C ASN A 48 7.53 6.85 15.42
N ARG A 49 7.49 6.40 16.67
CA ARG A 49 6.94 5.07 17.01
C ARG A 49 5.44 4.97 16.72
N LEU A 50 4.68 6.04 16.98
CA LEU A 50 3.24 6.07 16.67
C LEU A 50 3.00 6.01 15.17
N ARG A 51 3.78 6.76 14.37
CA ARG A 51 3.72 6.70 12.89
C ARG A 51 4.07 5.33 12.35
N GLU A 52 5.08 4.66 12.92
CA GLU A 52 5.46 3.30 12.55
C GLU A 52 4.32 2.30 12.83
N LEU A 53 3.69 2.38 14.00
CA LEU A 53 2.54 1.55 14.34
C LEU A 53 1.33 1.83 13.44
N GLU A 54 1.08 3.09 13.11
CA GLU A 54 0.03 3.49 12.17
C GLU A 54 0.30 2.95 10.75
N ALA A 55 1.56 2.99 10.30
CA ALA A 55 1.98 2.44 9.01
C ALA A 55 1.79 0.92 8.96
N LEU A 56 2.16 0.21 10.03
CA LEU A 56 1.96 -1.24 10.12
C LEU A 56 0.47 -1.61 10.12
N SER A 57 -0.36 -0.89 10.89
CA SER A 57 -1.80 -1.11 10.93
C SER A 57 -2.46 -0.86 9.56
N THR A 58 -2.09 0.23 8.90
CA THR A 58 -2.57 0.57 7.55
C THR A 58 -2.14 -0.49 6.54
N THR A 59 -0.88 -0.93 6.59
CA THR A 59 -0.35 -2.00 5.73
C THR A 59 -1.10 -3.31 5.93
N ALA A 60 -1.36 -3.71 7.18
CA ALA A 60 -2.10 -4.93 7.50
C ALA A 60 -3.55 -4.90 6.99
N ALA A 61 -4.22 -3.75 7.09
CA ALA A 61 -5.57 -3.58 6.57
C ALA A 61 -5.62 -3.71 5.03
N LEU A 62 -4.71 -3.02 4.33
CA LEU A 62 -4.60 -3.09 2.87
C LEU A 62 -4.22 -4.51 2.40
N TYR A 63 -3.30 -5.17 3.12
CA TYR A 63 -2.94 -6.56 2.86
C TYR A 63 -4.16 -7.49 2.93
N GLY A 64 -5.00 -7.35 3.96
CA GLY A 64 -6.24 -8.12 4.08
C GLY A 64 -7.17 -7.93 2.89
N GLU A 65 -7.33 -6.69 2.40
CA GLU A 65 -8.12 -6.41 1.21
C GLU A 65 -7.53 -7.05 -0.06
N ILE A 66 -6.21 -6.94 -0.26
CA ILE A 66 -5.53 -7.55 -1.40
C ILE A 66 -5.74 -9.08 -1.39
N LEU A 67 -5.62 -9.73 -0.24
CA LEU A 67 -5.87 -11.17 -0.11
C LEU A 67 -7.30 -11.58 -0.46
N LEU A 68 -8.29 -10.71 -0.26
CA LEU A 68 -9.69 -11.00 -0.60
C LEU A 68 -9.97 -10.77 -2.09
N LEU A 69 -9.39 -9.72 -2.67
CA LEU A 69 -9.60 -9.36 -4.08
C LEU A 69 -8.80 -10.26 -5.04
N ARG A 70 -7.58 -10.62 -4.68
CA ARG A 70 -6.67 -11.39 -5.55
C ARG A 70 -7.27 -12.72 -6.04
N PRO A 71 -7.90 -13.56 -5.18
CA PRO A 71 -8.58 -14.78 -5.64
C PRO A 71 -9.79 -14.52 -6.52
N GLN A 72 -10.49 -13.38 -6.34
CA GLN A 72 -11.61 -13.01 -7.19
C GLN A 72 -11.13 -12.67 -8.61
N VAL A 73 -10.07 -11.86 -8.72
CA VAL A 73 -9.44 -11.55 -10.02
C VAL A 73 -8.95 -12.81 -10.70
N ALA A 74 -8.24 -13.70 -9.98
CA ALA A 74 -7.79 -14.98 -10.51
C ALA A 74 -8.96 -15.86 -11.00
N ARG A 75 -10.07 -15.92 -10.26
CA ARG A 75 -11.28 -16.65 -10.66
C ARG A 75 -11.89 -16.08 -11.94
N ILE A 76 -12.04 -14.75 -12.03
CA ILE A 76 -12.56 -14.07 -13.23
C ILE A 76 -11.67 -14.35 -14.43
N ALA A 77 -10.35 -14.19 -14.28
CA ALA A 77 -9.39 -14.45 -15.36
C ALA A 77 -9.44 -15.91 -15.86
N ASN A 78 -9.55 -16.89 -14.96
CA ASN A 78 -9.68 -18.29 -15.35
C ASN A 78 -11.02 -18.61 -16.01
N LEU A 79 -12.09 -17.92 -15.61
CA LEU A 79 -13.43 -18.07 -16.18
C LEU A 79 -13.47 -17.48 -17.60
N VAL A 80 -12.91 -16.28 -17.81
CA VAL A 80 -12.70 -15.67 -19.13
C VAL A 80 -11.84 -16.56 -20.01
N ALA A 81 -10.72 -17.08 -19.49
CA ALA A 81 -9.86 -17.99 -20.24
C ALA A 81 -10.55 -19.30 -20.63
N THR A 82 -11.43 -19.82 -19.76
CA THR A 82 -12.22 -21.02 -20.07
C THR A 82 -13.23 -20.72 -21.18
N ALA A 83 -13.95 -19.59 -21.10
CA ALA A 83 -14.89 -19.16 -22.14
C ALA A 83 -14.18 -18.98 -23.50
N TYR A 84 -13.01 -18.35 -23.49
CA TYR A 84 -12.18 -18.16 -24.69
C TYR A 84 -11.80 -19.48 -25.38
N PHE A 85 -11.28 -20.44 -24.62
CA PHE A 85 -10.94 -21.75 -25.20
C PHE A 85 -12.17 -22.56 -25.59
N ASP A 86 -13.25 -22.52 -24.80
CA ASP A 86 -14.48 -23.25 -25.11
C ASP A 86 -15.11 -22.73 -26.41
N GLU A 87 -15.24 -21.42 -26.59
CA GLU A 87 -15.80 -20.84 -27.81
C GLU A 87 -14.89 -21.01 -29.03
N GLY A 88 -13.57 -20.89 -28.87
CA GLY A 88 -12.63 -21.00 -29.98
C GLY A 88 -12.44 -22.42 -30.50
N PHE A 89 -12.55 -23.43 -29.62
CA PHE A 89 -12.17 -24.82 -29.95
C PHE A 89 -13.31 -25.83 -29.88
N SER A 90 -14.46 -25.49 -29.28
CA SER A 90 -15.58 -26.42 -29.15
C SER A 90 -16.77 -26.00 -30.01
N PRO A 91 -17.38 -26.92 -30.79
CA PRO A 91 -18.58 -26.62 -31.57
C PRO A 91 -19.82 -26.34 -30.69
N ARG A 92 -19.76 -26.70 -29.39
CA ARG A 92 -20.79 -26.46 -28.39
C ARG A 92 -20.13 -26.00 -27.08
N PRO A 93 -19.79 -24.71 -26.95
CA PRO A 93 -19.11 -24.21 -25.75
C PRO A 93 -20.00 -24.33 -24.51
N ASN A 94 -19.43 -24.81 -23.41
CA ASN A 94 -20.13 -24.90 -22.12
C ASN A 94 -20.22 -23.54 -21.42
N VAL A 95 -19.24 -22.67 -21.68
CA VAL A 95 -19.18 -21.29 -21.18
C VAL A 95 -19.05 -20.37 -22.38
N LYS A 96 -19.91 -19.34 -22.45
CA LYS A 96 -19.93 -18.35 -23.51
C LYS A 96 -19.64 -16.95 -22.96
N PHE A 97 -19.20 -16.03 -23.82
CA PHE A 97 -19.19 -14.60 -23.54
C PHE A 97 -20.60 -14.05 -23.63
N ASP A 98 -21.39 -14.28 -22.58
CA ASP A 98 -22.77 -13.82 -22.45
C ASP A 98 -22.99 -13.01 -21.16
N GLU A 99 -24.20 -12.49 -20.99
CA GLU A 99 -24.58 -11.73 -19.80
C GLU A 99 -24.45 -12.56 -18.51
N TYR A 100 -24.64 -13.89 -18.58
CA TYR A 100 -24.44 -14.80 -17.45
C TYR A 100 -22.97 -14.85 -17.00
N LEU A 101 -22.01 -14.70 -17.92
CA LEU A 101 -20.61 -14.54 -17.57
C LEU A 101 -20.43 -13.34 -16.63
N LEU A 102 -21.01 -12.18 -16.99
CA LEU A 102 -20.92 -10.94 -16.21
C LEU A 102 -21.53 -11.08 -14.82
N GLU A 103 -22.71 -11.69 -14.73
CA GLU A 103 -23.40 -11.96 -13.46
C GLU A 103 -22.56 -12.82 -12.51
N ARG A 104 -21.77 -13.76 -13.07
CA ARG A 104 -20.88 -14.64 -12.29
C ARG A 104 -19.54 -13.98 -11.94
N SER A 105 -19.12 -12.98 -12.70
CA SER A 105 -17.82 -12.32 -12.58
C SER A 105 -17.89 -10.96 -11.87
N VAL A 106 -18.64 -10.88 -10.77
CA VAL A 106 -18.67 -9.67 -9.93
C VAL A 106 -17.38 -9.57 -9.12
N LEU A 107 -16.63 -8.49 -9.35
CA LEU A 107 -15.48 -8.11 -8.54
C LEU A 107 -15.92 -7.17 -7.41
N SER A 108 -15.56 -7.50 -6.16
CA SER A 108 -15.84 -6.62 -5.02
C SER A 108 -15.12 -5.27 -5.16
N HIS A 109 -15.77 -4.19 -4.72
CA HIS A 109 -15.15 -2.87 -4.73
C HIS A 109 -14.15 -2.72 -3.58
N PRO A 110 -12.97 -2.12 -3.78
CA PRO A 110 -11.98 -1.93 -2.72
C PRO A 110 -12.43 -0.83 -1.76
N THR A 111 -13.05 -1.20 -0.65
CA THR A 111 -13.58 -0.25 0.34
C THR A 111 -12.50 0.21 1.32
N ILE A 112 -11.55 -0.65 1.68
CA ILE A 112 -10.50 -0.36 2.66
C ILE A 112 -9.48 0.59 2.06
N TYR A 113 -9.04 0.34 0.82
CA TYR A 113 -8.13 1.24 0.11
C TYR A 113 -8.67 2.66 0.00
N LEU A 114 -9.95 2.82 -0.37
CA LEU A 114 -10.58 4.13 -0.45
C LEU A 114 -10.66 4.82 0.92
N ALA A 115 -11.05 4.07 1.96
CA ALA A 115 -11.14 4.58 3.33
C ALA A 115 -9.78 5.00 3.90
N LEU A 116 -8.69 4.34 3.49
CA LEU A 116 -7.32 4.60 3.95
C LEU A 116 -6.49 5.45 2.98
N SER A 117 -7.11 6.01 1.93
CA SER A 117 -6.41 6.80 0.91
C SER A 117 -5.60 7.98 1.48
N ASN A 118 -6.12 8.64 2.52
CA ASN A 118 -5.42 9.73 3.23
C ASN A 118 -4.25 9.26 4.11
N LYS A 119 -4.12 7.95 4.39
CA LYS A 119 -3.04 7.34 5.17
C LYS A 119 -1.95 6.73 4.31
N LEU A 120 -2.14 6.63 2.98
CA LEU A 120 -1.12 6.04 2.09
C LEU A 120 0.24 6.74 2.20
N GLY A 121 0.27 8.04 2.46
CA GLY A 121 1.51 8.82 2.59
C GLY A 121 2.41 8.44 3.76
N ILE A 122 1.93 7.63 4.72
CA ILE A 122 2.75 7.15 5.85
C ILE A 122 3.55 5.88 5.48
N LEU A 123 3.16 5.21 4.39
CA LEU A 123 3.76 3.95 3.95
C LEU A 123 5.08 4.20 3.21
N LYS A 124 5.87 3.12 3.06
CA LYS A 124 7.09 3.18 2.23
C LYS A 124 6.70 3.39 0.75
N PRO A 125 7.45 4.20 -0.02
CA PRO A 125 7.11 4.50 -1.41
C PRO A 125 6.93 3.27 -2.31
N ASP A 126 7.73 2.21 -2.09
CA ASP A 126 7.63 0.96 -2.85
C ASP A 126 6.31 0.22 -2.58
N LEU A 127 5.84 0.23 -1.32
CA LEU A 127 4.53 -0.32 -0.96
C LEU A 127 3.39 0.50 -1.56
N ILE A 128 3.47 1.83 -1.54
CA ILE A 128 2.45 2.71 -2.13
C ILE A 128 2.28 2.39 -3.62
N LEU A 129 3.38 2.37 -4.38
CA LEU A 129 3.34 2.10 -5.81
C LEU A 129 2.77 0.71 -6.12
N ALA A 130 3.16 -0.32 -5.37
CA ALA A 130 2.66 -1.66 -5.59
C ALA A 130 1.18 -1.82 -5.24
N ILE A 131 0.72 -1.23 -4.13
CA ILE A 131 -0.69 -1.28 -3.71
C ILE A 131 -1.57 -0.49 -4.68
N THR A 132 -1.15 0.73 -5.05
CA THR A 132 -1.89 1.54 -6.02
C THR A 132 -1.96 0.88 -7.40
N LYS A 133 -0.86 0.29 -7.88
CA LYS A 133 -0.86 -0.50 -9.12
C LYS A 133 -1.81 -1.69 -9.03
N PHE A 134 -1.78 -2.46 -7.94
CA PHE A 134 -2.71 -3.58 -7.74
C PHE A 134 -4.19 -3.15 -7.87
N HIS A 135 -4.58 -2.06 -7.20
CA HIS A 135 -5.96 -1.57 -7.28
C HIS A 135 -6.31 -1.00 -8.67
N ALA A 136 -5.35 -0.36 -9.36
CA ALA A 136 -5.52 0.07 -10.73
C ALA A 136 -5.74 -1.12 -11.68
N ASP A 137 -4.90 -2.16 -11.57
CA ASP A 137 -5.01 -3.39 -12.37
C ASP A 137 -6.36 -4.10 -12.09
N CYS A 138 -6.82 -4.16 -10.83
CA CYS A 138 -8.15 -4.69 -10.49
C CYS A 138 -9.28 -3.87 -11.12
N GLN A 139 -9.14 -2.54 -11.14
CA GLN A 139 -10.09 -1.64 -11.76
C GLN A 139 -10.14 -1.83 -13.28
N GLU A 140 -8.99 -1.99 -13.93
CA GLU A 140 -8.91 -2.28 -15.35
C GLU A 140 -9.58 -3.61 -15.71
N VAL A 141 -9.36 -4.67 -14.93
CA VAL A 141 -10.05 -5.96 -15.11
C VAL A 141 -11.56 -5.77 -15.07
N ARG A 142 -12.08 -4.99 -14.09
CA ARG A 142 -13.50 -4.69 -13.97
C ARG A 142 -14.04 -3.92 -15.17
N ASP A 143 -13.28 -2.95 -15.67
CA ASP A 143 -13.70 -2.07 -16.76
C ASP A 143 -13.62 -2.76 -18.14
N TRP A 144 -12.72 -3.73 -18.30
CA TRP A 144 -12.56 -4.50 -19.54
C TRP A 144 -13.54 -5.67 -19.65
N LEU A 145 -13.91 -6.27 -18.53
CA LEU A 145 -14.81 -7.43 -18.49
C LEU A 145 -16.12 -7.26 -19.30
N PRO A 146 -16.93 -6.20 -19.12
CA PRO A 146 -18.14 -6.02 -19.93
C PRO A 146 -17.86 -5.72 -21.40
N LYS A 147 -16.66 -5.23 -21.73
CA LYS A 147 -16.29 -4.91 -23.11
C LYS A 147 -15.94 -6.15 -23.91
N LEU A 148 -15.60 -7.28 -23.26
CA LEU A 148 -15.34 -8.55 -23.94
C LEU A 148 -16.61 -9.17 -24.54
N LEU A 149 -17.80 -8.77 -24.08
CA LEU A 149 -19.04 -9.25 -24.67
C LEU A 149 -19.18 -8.77 -26.13
N PRO A 150 -19.67 -9.65 -27.03
CA PRO A 150 -20.02 -9.25 -28.39
C PRO A 150 -21.08 -8.16 -28.37
N ASP A 151 -20.84 -7.09 -29.13
CA ASP A 151 -21.76 -5.96 -29.28
C ASP A 151 -21.92 -5.67 -30.77
N GLU A 152 -23.08 -6.03 -31.33
CA GLU A 152 -23.38 -5.87 -32.76
C GLU A 152 -23.22 -4.41 -33.22
N LYS A 153 -23.45 -3.45 -32.33
CA LYS A 153 -23.32 -2.02 -32.67
C LYS A 153 -21.86 -1.57 -32.80
N ARG A 154 -20.94 -2.29 -32.15
CA ARG A 154 -19.52 -1.94 -32.10
C ARG A 154 -18.76 -2.37 -33.35
N GLY A 155 -19.13 -3.50 -33.94
CA GLY A 155 -18.54 -4.02 -35.19
C GLY A 155 -17.12 -4.57 -35.04
N TYR A 156 -16.58 -4.66 -33.81
CA TYR A 156 -15.28 -5.26 -33.51
C TYR A 156 -15.29 -5.90 -32.12
N THR A 157 -14.41 -6.89 -31.92
CA THR A 157 -14.24 -7.62 -30.66
C THR A 157 -12.89 -7.27 -30.04
N TYR A 158 -12.86 -7.08 -28.72
CA TYR A 158 -11.61 -6.84 -27.99
C TYR A 158 -10.88 -8.16 -27.73
N SER A 159 -9.55 -8.15 -27.86
CA SER A 159 -8.73 -9.29 -27.43
C SER A 159 -8.84 -9.50 -25.92
N VAL A 160 -8.88 -10.77 -25.51
CA VAL A 160 -8.87 -11.18 -24.10
C VAL A 160 -7.62 -10.70 -23.35
N LEU A 161 -6.53 -10.35 -24.04
CA LEU A 161 -5.32 -9.80 -23.40
C LEU A 161 -5.59 -8.54 -22.59
N HIS A 162 -6.50 -7.67 -23.05
CA HIS A 162 -6.86 -6.44 -22.33
C HIS A 162 -7.39 -6.70 -20.91
N LEU A 163 -7.93 -7.89 -20.66
CA LEU A 163 -8.32 -8.33 -19.31
C LEU A 163 -7.26 -9.23 -18.66
N LEU A 164 -6.67 -10.15 -19.43
CA LEU A 164 -5.75 -11.15 -18.88
C LEU A 164 -4.40 -10.57 -18.44
N ASP A 165 -3.89 -9.54 -19.09
CA ASP A 165 -2.65 -8.84 -18.70
C ASP A 165 -2.79 -8.14 -17.34
N PRO A 166 -3.75 -7.21 -17.13
CA PRO A 166 -3.91 -6.58 -15.82
C PRO A 166 -4.33 -7.60 -14.75
N ALA A 167 -5.09 -8.64 -15.09
CA ALA A 167 -5.38 -9.70 -14.14
C ALA A 167 -4.13 -10.48 -13.70
N TYR A 168 -3.21 -10.74 -14.63
CA TYR A 168 -1.93 -11.39 -14.33
C TYR A 168 -1.07 -10.50 -13.44
N ASP A 169 -0.93 -9.21 -13.77
CA ASP A 169 -0.18 -8.25 -12.97
C ASP A 169 -0.76 -8.09 -11.56
N ALA A 170 -2.09 -7.97 -11.44
CA ALA A 170 -2.77 -7.88 -10.15
C ALA A 170 -2.53 -9.11 -9.28
N VAL A 171 -2.49 -10.31 -9.85
CA VAL A 171 -2.37 -11.55 -9.08
C VAL A 171 -0.92 -11.95 -8.83
N MET A 172 -0.10 -11.98 -9.88
CA MET A 172 1.28 -12.47 -9.83
C MET A 172 2.27 -11.34 -9.58
N GLY A 173 2.03 -10.15 -10.15
CA GLY A 173 2.91 -8.99 -10.00
C GLY A 173 2.95 -8.44 -8.56
N VAL A 174 1.86 -8.60 -7.79
CA VAL A 174 1.80 -8.15 -6.39
C VAL A 174 2.49 -9.10 -5.40
N VAL A 175 2.80 -10.35 -5.79
CA VAL A 175 3.33 -11.39 -4.87
C VAL A 175 4.59 -10.94 -4.13
N PRO A 176 5.62 -10.34 -4.78
CA PRO A 176 6.82 -9.90 -4.06
C PRO A 176 6.51 -8.88 -2.96
N THR A 177 5.54 -7.99 -3.20
CA THR A 177 5.09 -7.00 -2.22
C THR A 177 4.35 -7.67 -1.06
N LEU A 178 3.50 -8.67 -1.32
CA LEU A 178 2.86 -9.45 -0.26
C LEU A 178 3.89 -10.15 0.61
N ARG A 179 4.92 -10.77 0.03
CA ARG A 179 6.00 -11.40 0.81
C ARG A 179 6.75 -10.39 1.70
N LYS A 180 7.00 -9.17 1.20
CA LYS A 180 7.58 -8.09 2.02
C LYS A 180 6.66 -7.71 3.19
N ILE A 181 5.36 -7.57 2.93
CA ILE A 181 4.38 -7.22 3.97
C ILE A 181 4.30 -8.32 5.03
N GLU A 182 4.18 -9.58 4.60
CA GLU A 182 4.11 -10.75 5.47
C GLU A 182 5.33 -10.83 6.40
N ASN A 183 6.53 -10.63 5.85
CA ASN A 183 7.77 -10.56 6.62
C ASN A 183 7.78 -9.39 7.61
N SER A 184 7.29 -8.21 7.21
CA SER A 184 7.24 -7.04 8.09
C SER A 184 6.25 -7.19 9.24
N LEU A 185 5.16 -7.92 9.02
CA LEU A 185 4.12 -8.20 10.01
C LEU A 185 4.40 -9.47 10.82
N SER A 186 5.45 -10.22 10.49
CA SER A 186 5.75 -11.54 11.08
C SER A 186 4.58 -12.53 10.99
N ILE A 187 3.88 -12.57 9.85
CA ILE A 187 2.75 -13.48 9.61
C ILE A 187 3.12 -14.57 8.61
N VAL A 188 2.36 -15.66 8.63
CA VAL A 188 2.54 -16.78 7.68
C VAL A 188 2.15 -16.32 6.28
N ALA A 189 2.96 -16.72 5.30
CA ALA A 189 2.73 -16.44 3.90
C ALA A 189 1.40 -17.03 3.41
N ALA A 190 0.58 -16.22 2.75
CA ALA A 190 -0.67 -16.69 2.17
C ALA A 190 -0.45 -17.45 0.86
N ASP A 191 -1.32 -18.43 0.58
CA ASP A 191 -1.32 -19.20 -0.65
C ASP A 191 -1.65 -18.34 -1.87
N ASP A 192 -0.94 -18.58 -2.97
CA ASP A 192 -1.16 -17.88 -4.24
C ASP A 192 -2.31 -18.52 -5.02
N PRO A 193 -3.31 -17.74 -5.48
CA PRO A 193 -4.46 -18.30 -6.15
C PRO A 193 -4.07 -18.87 -7.51
N PRO A 194 -4.70 -19.98 -7.94
CA PRO A 194 -4.33 -20.63 -9.18
C PRO A 194 -4.70 -19.77 -10.40
N MET A 195 -3.77 -19.62 -11.35
CA MET A 195 -3.98 -18.90 -12.62
C MET A 195 -3.64 -19.72 -13.87
N LYS A 196 -3.58 -21.05 -13.75
CA LYS A 196 -3.08 -21.93 -14.83
C LYS A 196 -3.76 -21.70 -16.18
N LYS A 197 -5.10 -21.60 -16.19
CA LYS A 197 -5.89 -21.41 -17.43
C LYS A 197 -5.72 -20.00 -18.02
N ALA A 198 -5.74 -18.99 -17.15
CA ALA A 198 -5.51 -17.61 -17.55
C ALA A 198 -4.12 -17.42 -18.19
N ILE A 199 -3.09 -18.02 -17.59
CA ILE A 199 -1.72 -17.97 -18.11
C ILE A 199 -1.61 -18.66 -19.47
N SER A 200 -2.26 -19.82 -19.66
CA SER A 200 -2.24 -20.51 -20.95
C SER A 200 -2.97 -19.74 -22.04
N ALA A 201 -4.13 -19.14 -21.75
CA ALA A 201 -4.87 -18.30 -22.70
C ALA A 201 -4.05 -17.08 -23.10
N ARG A 202 -3.46 -16.39 -22.11
CA ARG A 202 -2.59 -15.24 -22.34
C ARG A 202 -1.41 -15.58 -23.26
N ARG A 203 -0.69 -16.68 -22.98
CA ARG A 203 0.46 -17.10 -23.79
C ARG A 203 0.05 -17.46 -25.22
N TYR A 204 -1.06 -18.18 -25.39
CA TYR A 204 -1.56 -18.58 -26.70
C TYR A 204 -1.91 -17.36 -27.56
N GLU A 205 -2.64 -16.41 -26.98
CA GLU A 205 -3.03 -15.18 -27.66
C GLU A 205 -1.78 -14.36 -28.01
N GLN A 206 -0.84 -14.15 -27.08
CA GLN A 206 0.44 -13.45 -27.35
C GLN A 206 1.20 -14.05 -28.54
N GLN A 207 1.34 -15.37 -28.61
CA GLN A 207 1.99 -16.05 -29.74
C GLN A 207 1.23 -15.84 -31.05
N THR A 208 -0.10 -15.79 -31.00
CA THR A 208 -0.94 -15.56 -32.18
C THR A 208 -0.74 -14.14 -32.74
N TRP A 209 -0.63 -13.14 -31.86
CA TRP A 209 -0.32 -11.76 -32.25
C TRP A 209 1.08 -11.61 -32.84
N GLU A 210 2.09 -12.26 -32.24
CA GLU A 210 3.47 -12.27 -32.75
C GLU A 210 3.54 -12.85 -34.17
N ASN A 211 2.86 -13.97 -34.42
CA ASN A 211 2.83 -14.62 -35.74
C ASN A 211 2.04 -13.85 -36.82
N GLN A 212 1.16 -12.91 -36.43
CA GLN A 212 0.39 -12.09 -37.38
C GLN A 212 1.10 -10.77 -37.74
N GLY A 213 2.12 -10.39 -36.96
CA GLY A 213 2.91 -9.17 -37.17
C GLY A 213 4.12 -9.32 -38.10
N GLU A 214 4.43 -10.55 -38.53
CA GLU A 214 5.45 -10.89 -39.54
C GLU A 214 4.85 -11.05 -40.94
#